data_AF-A0A928HN03-F1
#
_entry.id   AF-A0A928HN03-F1
#
_cell.length_a   1.000
_cell.length_b   1.000
_cell.length_c   1.000
_cell.angle_alpha   90.00
_cell.angle_beta   90.00
_cell.angle_gamma   90.00
#
_symmetry.space_group_name_H-M   'P 1'
#
loop_
_entity.id
_entity.type
_entity.pdbx_description
1 polymer ?
#
loop_
_entity_poly.entity_id
_entity_poly.type
_entity_poly.pdbx_seq_one_letter_code
_entity_poly.pdbx_strand_id
1 'polypeptide(L)'
;MKKIHRRRFLEAAASTCALYAVPAPALLASPKPNEEVRTVVLGLGNKGREHALVLNRLQKEKKNVKLAGLCEVDSARLDRALQTLKTEKTYSDPRAVFDDQNIDAVTIATPNHWHCLGSIWAMEAGKHVYVEKPLCLTFWEGTQLFNASRKYRKCVQIGTQMRTDKNSHAEVKKFLHEEKALGKILSVRVNRYAVRRPIGLRQTPLLPQPELNYDLWLGPARDLPLFRNKIHYDWHFMWNTGNGETGNWGAHLLDDCRNDVFLNELTLPKRVFACGGRLGEKDAGETPNTMFTYFDTGSAPVIFGFSGLENRDSRGKTCPFSGPDSGYIVYCEGGTFVRPWGTSAAFDNTGKKIREFAASDYRKGTYEHIFNFTESVRFDDPSNLNGEIKYGFDSSFWYNSANTAWRLAKEWSREKAMEMAKDTGKLGEMLDDMKNYLDTQNISLDKSFTLSPMLTLDPASRRFIGENAEEANALMDAKPGRGRFTVPEVTLN
;
A
#
# COMPACT_ATOMS: atom_id res chain seq x y z
N MET A 1 -52.09 -0.26 -48.26
CA MET A 1 -53.00 0.91 -48.27
C MET A 1 -53.72 0.91 -46.92
N LYS A 2 -53.76 1.91 -46.04
CA LYS A 2 -53.58 3.37 -46.10
C LYS A 2 -52.94 3.88 -44.78
N LYS A 3 -52.45 5.11 -44.86
CA LYS A 3 -51.59 5.92 -43.98
C LYS A 3 -52.01 6.04 -42.50
N ILE A 4 -51.01 5.99 -41.63
CA ILE A 4 -51.02 6.48 -40.24
C ILE A 4 -51.08 8.02 -40.27
N HIS A 5 -52.07 8.62 -39.59
CA HIS A 5 -52.18 10.07 -39.44
C HIS A 5 -51.46 10.56 -38.18
N ARG A 6 -50.43 11.40 -38.37
CA ARG A 6 -49.57 12.07 -37.37
C ARG A 6 -50.28 13.11 -36.47
N ARG A 7 -51.55 12.92 -36.11
CA ARG A 7 -52.31 13.89 -35.29
C ARG A 7 -53.08 13.30 -34.11
N ARG A 8 -52.88 12.01 -33.77
CA ARG A 8 -53.52 11.35 -32.61
C ARG A 8 -52.56 10.96 -31.48
N PHE A 9 -51.36 11.54 -31.45
CA PHE A 9 -50.36 11.30 -30.40
C PHE A 9 -50.27 12.43 -29.36
N LEU A 10 -51.05 13.50 -29.49
CA LEU A 10 -50.95 14.69 -28.62
C LEU A 10 -52.18 15.00 -27.76
N GLU A 11 -53.19 14.12 -27.69
CA GLU A 11 -54.41 14.36 -26.91
C GLU A 11 -54.67 13.34 -25.78
N ALA A 12 -53.69 12.50 -25.43
CA ALA A 12 -53.84 11.51 -24.36
C ALA A 12 -52.77 11.65 -23.26
N ALA A 13 -52.49 12.89 -22.82
CA ALA A 13 -51.58 13.16 -21.70
C ALA A 13 -51.98 14.42 -20.92
N ALA A 14 -53.25 14.52 -20.51
CA ALA A 14 -53.73 15.63 -19.68
C ALA A 14 -54.65 15.13 -18.56
N SER A 15 -54.25 14.12 -17.79
CA SER A 15 -54.84 13.84 -16.48
C SER A 15 -53.88 12.95 -15.67
N THR A 16 -53.60 13.35 -14.42
CA THR A 16 -52.85 12.60 -13.38
C THR A 16 -51.32 12.78 -13.33
N CYS A 17 -50.86 14.01 -13.07
CA CYS A 17 -49.62 14.26 -12.32
C CYS A 17 -49.94 15.16 -11.12
N ALA A 18 -50.44 14.57 -10.04
CA ALA A 18 -50.29 15.17 -8.72
C ALA A 18 -48.83 14.96 -8.28
N LEU A 19 -47.93 15.78 -8.85
CA LEU A 19 -46.57 15.92 -8.36
C LEU A 19 -46.66 16.54 -6.96
N TYR A 20 -46.22 15.78 -5.96
CA TYR A 20 -45.71 16.37 -4.73
C TYR A 20 -44.63 17.37 -5.14
N ALA A 21 -44.94 18.66 -5.02
CA ALA A 21 -43.98 19.73 -5.15
C ALA A 21 -43.00 19.64 -3.96
N VAL A 22 -42.00 18.77 -4.08
CA VAL A 22 -40.78 18.88 -3.28
C VAL A 22 -40.03 20.07 -3.86
N PRO A 23 -39.69 21.11 -3.08
CA PRO A 23 -38.87 22.19 -3.59
C PRO A 23 -37.51 21.60 -4.00
N ALA A 24 -37.23 21.70 -5.31
CA ALA A 24 -36.02 21.21 -5.95
C ALA A 24 -34.66 21.88 -5.56
N PRO A 25 -34.52 22.89 -4.68
CA PRO A 25 -33.18 23.37 -4.33
C PRO A 25 -32.39 22.46 -3.38
N ALA A 26 -33.02 21.49 -2.71
CA ALA A 26 -32.34 20.70 -1.66
C ALA A 26 -31.56 19.48 -2.18
N LEU A 27 -31.81 19.04 -3.42
CA LEU A 27 -31.15 17.86 -4.02
C LEU A 27 -29.90 18.21 -4.85
N LEU A 28 -29.55 19.50 -4.96
CA LEU A 28 -28.35 20.00 -5.65
C LEU A 28 -27.51 20.93 -4.77
N ALA A 29 -27.82 21.06 -3.48
CA ALA A 29 -26.96 21.80 -2.57
C ALA A 29 -25.70 20.96 -2.32
N SER A 30 -24.60 21.30 -2.99
CA SER A 30 -23.28 20.86 -2.54
C SER A 30 -23.15 21.19 -1.05
N PRO A 31 -22.70 20.25 -0.20
CA PRO A 31 -22.51 20.53 1.20
C PRO A 31 -21.66 21.80 1.33
N LYS A 32 -22.09 22.73 2.20
CA LYS A 32 -21.28 23.92 2.47
C LYS A 32 -19.93 23.42 2.98
N PRO A 33 -18.81 23.89 2.43
CA PRO A 33 -17.50 23.42 2.87
C PRO A 33 -17.34 23.66 4.37
N ASN A 34 -16.76 22.72 5.11
CA ASN A 34 -16.37 22.97 6.49
C ASN A 34 -15.45 24.20 6.53
N GLU A 35 -15.66 25.09 7.50
CA GLU A 35 -14.87 26.32 7.61
C GLU A 35 -13.39 25.99 7.92
N GLU A 36 -13.14 24.96 8.72
CA GLU A 36 -11.82 24.44 9.06
C GLU A 36 -11.92 22.92 9.31
N VAL A 37 -11.02 22.11 8.72
CA VAL A 37 -10.96 20.66 8.98
C VAL A 37 -10.05 20.37 10.18
N ARG A 38 -10.63 19.79 11.23
CA ARG A 38 -9.95 19.51 12.50
C ARG A 38 -9.46 18.07 12.52
N THR A 39 -8.14 17.91 12.45
CA THR A 39 -7.49 16.61 12.26
C THR A 39 -6.64 16.20 13.45
N VAL A 40 -6.71 14.93 13.85
CA VAL A 40 -5.85 14.31 14.87
C VAL A 40 -4.92 13.28 14.23
N VAL A 41 -3.67 13.23 14.67
CA VAL A 41 -2.69 12.22 14.23
C VAL A 41 -2.62 11.06 15.23
N LEU A 42 -2.84 9.83 14.78
CA LEU A 42 -2.75 8.59 15.55
C LEU A 42 -1.41 7.90 15.27
N GLY A 43 -0.59 7.76 16.32
CA GLY A 43 0.76 7.22 16.27
C GLY A 43 1.79 8.28 15.89
N LEU A 44 2.86 8.42 16.68
CA LEU A 44 3.90 9.46 16.52
C LEU A 44 5.29 8.84 16.30
N GLY A 45 5.33 7.76 15.53
CA GLY A 45 6.55 7.30 14.87
C GLY A 45 7.04 8.30 13.81
N ASN A 46 8.01 7.89 12.99
CA ASN A 46 8.58 8.78 11.97
C ASN A 46 7.51 9.36 11.03
N LYS A 47 6.55 8.53 10.58
CA LYS A 47 5.48 8.95 9.67
C LYS A 47 4.41 9.82 10.32
N GLY A 48 3.95 9.45 11.50
CA GLY A 48 3.01 10.30 12.24
C GLY A 48 3.56 11.68 12.56
N ARG A 49 4.84 11.78 12.93
CA ARG A 49 5.51 13.08 13.10
C ARG A 49 5.56 13.89 11.81
N GLU A 50 5.83 13.24 10.68
CA GLU A 50 5.78 13.89 9.35
C GLU A 50 4.36 14.42 9.05
N HIS A 51 3.31 13.62 9.31
CA HIS A 51 1.93 14.05 9.13
C HIS A 51 1.58 15.26 10.01
N ALA A 52 1.96 15.21 11.30
CA ALA A 52 1.70 16.30 12.23
C ALA A 52 2.44 17.59 11.82
N LEU A 53 3.68 17.48 11.32
CA LEU A 53 4.42 18.63 10.78
C LEU A 53 3.75 19.22 9.54
N VAL A 54 3.23 18.38 8.64
CA VAL A 54 2.48 18.82 7.46
C VAL A 54 1.18 19.53 7.86
N LEU A 55 0.38 18.95 8.74
CA LEU A 55 -0.87 19.56 9.22
C LEU A 55 -0.60 20.89 9.94
N ASN A 56 0.43 20.96 10.79
CA ASN A 56 0.86 22.20 11.43
C ASN A 56 1.31 23.26 10.42
N ARG A 57 1.97 22.85 9.33
CA ARG A 57 2.35 23.76 8.24
C ARG A 57 1.11 24.29 7.50
N LEU A 58 0.18 23.42 7.11
CA LEU A 58 -1.09 23.79 6.47
C LEU A 58 -1.90 24.78 7.31
N GLN A 59 -1.95 24.55 8.62
CA GLN A 59 -2.59 25.46 9.57
C GLN A 59 -1.93 26.84 9.58
N LYS A 60 -0.59 26.91 9.66
CA LYS A 60 0.16 28.18 9.61
C LYS A 60 -0.03 28.93 8.29
N GLU A 61 -0.16 28.19 7.20
CA GLU A 61 -0.44 28.72 5.85
C GLU A 61 -1.92 29.06 5.63
N LYS A 62 -2.76 28.96 6.67
CA LYS A 62 -4.20 29.29 6.65
C LYS A 62 -4.97 28.51 5.56
N LYS A 63 -4.65 27.22 5.40
CA LYS A 63 -5.31 26.33 4.44
C LYS A 63 -6.63 25.73 4.93
N ASN A 64 -7.29 26.34 5.93
CA ASN A 64 -8.51 25.84 6.56
C ASN A 64 -8.36 24.42 7.13
N VAL A 65 -7.20 24.15 7.74
CA VAL A 65 -6.85 22.88 8.39
C VAL A 65 -6.30 23.18 9.77
N LYS A 66 -6.68 22.38 10.75
CA LYS A 66 -6.18 22.43 12.12
C LYS A 66 -5.53 21.11 12.51
N LEU A 67 -4.32 21.17 13.05
CA LEU A 67 -3.77 20.09 13.86
C LEU A 67 -4.42 20.15 15.25
N ALA A 68 -5.58 19.50 15.40
CA ALA A 68 -6.40 19.59 16.61
C ALA A 68 -5.82 18.80 17.79
N GLY A 69 -5.13 17.70 17.52
CA GLY A 69 -4.53 16.88 18.57
C GLY A 69 -3.54 15.85 18.08
N LEU A 70 -2.83 15.26 19.04
CA LEU A 70 -1.93 14.12 18.83
C LEU A 70 -2.37 12.95 19.72
N CYS A 71 -2.40 11.74 19.17
CA CYS A 71 -2.74 10.51 19.89
C CYS A 71 -1.57 9.53 19.85
N GLU A 72 -1.01 9.19 21.01
CA GLU A 72 0.12 8.26 21.12
C GLU A 72 0.09 7.50 22.45
N VAL A 73 0.30 6.18 22.36
CA VAL A 73 0.21 5.23 23.49
C VAL A 73 1.54 5.11 24.25
N ASP A 74 2.62 5.65 23.68
CA ASP A 74 3.95 5.78 24.27
C ASP A 74 4.17 7.24 24.73
N SER A 75 4.07 7.50 26.03
CA SER A 75 4.14 8.87 26.56
C SER A 75 5.47 9.57 26.21
N ALA A 76 6.60 8.84 26.19
CA ALA A 76 7.89 9.41 25.81
C ALA A 76 7.93 9.85 24.34
N ARG A 77 7.18 9.22 23.43
CA ARG A 77 7.02 9.69 22.05
C ARG A 77 6.15 10.93 21.96
N LEU A 78 5.06 10.97 22.71
CA LEU A 78 4.18 12.13 22.79
C LEU A 78 4.95 13.36 23.27
N ASP A 79 5.70 13.24 24.36
CA ASP A 79 6.52 14.33 24.92
C ASP A 79 7.52 14.87 23.90
N ARG A 80 8.22 13.99 23.18
CA ARG A 80 9.15 14.39 22.11
C ARG A 80 8.47 15.14 20.97
N ALA A 81 7.22 14.82 20.64
CA ALA A 81 6.47 15.53 19.60
C ALA A 81 6.03 16.93 20.08
N LEU A 82 5.61 17.05 21.34
CA LEU A 82 5.16 18.31 21.95
C LEU A 82 6.28 19.34 22.13
N GLN A 83 7.55 18.92 22.07
CA GLN A 83 8.68 19.84 22.03
C GLN A 83 8.66 20.77 20.81
N THR A 84 8.07 20.34 19.69
CA THR A 84 8.07 21.11 18.43
C THR A 84 6.68 21.40 17.87
N LEU A 85 5.65 20.70 18.36
CA LEU A 85 4.27 20.84 17.92
C LEU A 85 3.40 21.33 19.07
N LYS A 86 2.48 22.26 18.77
CA LYS A 86 1.48 22.75 19.71
C LYS A 86 0.11 22.31 19.23
N THR A 87 -0.65 21.64 20.10
CA THR A 87 -2.00 21.17 19.80
C THR A 87 -2.95 21.50 20.94
N GLU A 88 -4.25 21.53 20.67
CA GLU A 88 -5.28 21.86 21.67
C GLU A 88 -5.50 20.69 22.63
N LYS A 89 -5.35 19.46 22.13
CA LYS A 89 -5.54 18.23 22.90
C LYS A 89 -4.42 17.23 22.65
N THR A 90 -4.23 16.35 23.61
CA THR A 90 -3.42 15.14 23.49
C THR A 90 -4.26 13.95 23.96
N TYR A 91 -4.01 12.79 23.37
CA TYR A 91 -4.72 11.56 23.66
C TYR A 91 -3.72 10.43 23.86
N SER A 92 -3.98 9.58 24.84
CA SER A 92 -3.24 8.33 25.08
C SER A 92 -4.02 7.09 24.61
N ASP A 93 -5.26 7.28 24.15
CA ASP A 93 -6.16 6.23 23.69
C ASP A 93 -6.91 6.69 22.42
N PRO A 94 -6.82 5.95 21.30
CA PRO A 94 -7.49 6.34 20.06
C PRO A 94 -9.02 6.41 20.19
N ARG A 95 -9.64 5.67 21.12
CA ARG A 95 -11.10 5.68 21.32
C ARG A 95 -11.60 7.05 21.77
N ALA A 96 -10.82 7.75 22.62
CA ALA A 96 -11.14 9.11 23.05
C ALA A 96 -11.11 10.13 21.88
N VAL A 97 -10.32 9.85 20.84
CA VAL A 97 -10.33 10.67 19.60
C VAL A 97 -11.62 10.44 18.83
N PHE A 98 -12.07 9.19 18.73
CA PHE A 98 -13.26 8.81 18.00
C PHE A 98 -14.53 9.34 18.67
N ASP A 99 -14.57 9.37 20.01
CA ASP A 99 -15.68 9.91 20.79
C ASP A 99 -15.75 11.46 20.74
N ASP A 100 -14.66 12.16 20.42
CA ASP A 100 -14.64 13.63 20.36
C ASP A 100 -15.37 14.16 19.13
N GLN A 101 -16.54 14.77 19.35
CA GLN A 101 -17.38 15.36 18.31
C GLN A 101 -16.74 16.58 17.61
N ASN A 102 -15.67 17.16 18.17
CA ASN A 102 -14.96 18.31 17.59
C ASN A 102 -13.86 17.91 16.60
N ILE A 103 -13.70 16.61 16.32
CA ILE A 103 -12.71 16.09 15.37
C ILE A 103 -13.43 15.60 14.12
N ASP A 104 -12.99 16.09 12.96
CA ASP A 104 -13.57 15.74 11.66
C ASP A 104 -12.83 14.55 11.03
N ALA A 105 -11.51 14.52 11.18
CA ALA A 105 -10.64 13.58 10.48
C ALA A 105 -9.50 13.06 11.36
N VAL A 106 -8.98 11.88 10.99
CA VAL A 106 -7.77 11.30 11.58
C VAL A 106 -6.75 10.93 10.51
N THR A 107 -5.47 11.09 10.83
CA THR A 107 -4.39 10.41 10.08
C THR A 107 -3.83 9.26 10.93
N ILE A 108 -3.81 8.05 10.38
CA ILE A 108 -3.41 6.83 11.07
C ILE A 108 -2.04 6.43 10.55
N ALA A 109 -1.02 6.59 11.41
CA ALA A 109 0.38 6.24 11.17
C ALA A 109 0.90 5.28 12.25
N THR A 110 0.01 4.40 12.71
CA THR A 110 0.27 3.33 13.67
C THR A 110 1.03 2.16 13.02
N PRO A 111 1.40 1.09 13.76
CA PRO A 111 1.83 -0.16 13.14
C PRO A 111 0.75 -0.78 12.23
N ASN A 112 1.17 -1.62 11.28
CA ASN A 112 0.29 -2.18 10.24
C ASN A 112 -0.96 -2.90 10.78
N HIS A 113 -0.81 -3.66 11.86
CA HIS A 113 -1.92 -4.40 12.48
C HIS A 113 -3.06 -3.49 12.98
N TRP A 114 -2.80 -2.20 13.22
CA TRP A 114 -3.82 -1.24 13.65
C TRP A 114 -4.59 -0.58 12.51
N HIS A 115 -4.07 -0.64 11.27
CA HIS A 115 -4.61 0.15 10.16
C HIS A 115 -6.07 -0.18 9.86
N CYS A 116 -6.43 -1.47 9.79
CA CYS A 116 -7.80 -1.91 9.52
C CYS A 116 -8.75 -1.50 10.65
N LEU A 117 -8.48 -1.98 11.89
CA LEU A 117 -9.33 -1.73 13.05
C LEU A 117 -9.51 -0.23 13.33
N GLY A 118 -8.41 0.52 13.38
CA GLY A 118 -8.43 1.95 13.68
C GLY A 118 -9.18 2.75 12.64
N SER A 119 -9.07 2.39 11.36
CA SER A 119 -9.80 3.05 10.29
C SER A 119 -11.29 2.76 10.34
N ILE A 120 -11.69 1.50 10.63
CA ILE A 120 -13.11 1.14 10.73
C ILE A 120 -13.75 1.86 11.93
N TRP A 121 -13.11 1.83 13.11
CA TRP A 121 -13.61 2.54 14.28
C TRP A 121 -13.73 4.05 14.05
N ALA A 122 -12.76 4.66 13.37
CA ALA A 122 -12.83 6.07 13.02
C ALA A 122 -14.04 6.38 12.11
N MET A 123 -14.26 5.57 11.05
CA MET A 123 -15.40 5.77 10.15
C MET A 123 -16.75 5.51 10.84
N GLU A 124 -16.81 4.52 11.72
CA GLU A 124 -17.99 4.24 12.55
C GLU A 124 -18.36 5.42 13.44
N ALA A 125 -17.35 6.10 13.99
CA ALA A 125 -17.52 7.33 14.75
C ALA A 125 -17.72 8.59 13.86
N GLY A 126 -17.95 8.41 12.56
CA GLY A 126 -18.24 9.49 11.62
C GLY A 126 -17.02 10.27 11.14
N LYS A 127 -15.80 9.80 11.40
CA LYS A 127 -14.56 10.50 11.05
C LYS A 127 -14.08 10.16 9.63
N HIS A 128 -13.48 11.13 8.96
CA HIS A 128 -12.74 10.89 7.72
C HIS A 128 -11.36 10.32 8.06
N VAL A 129 -10.81 9.50 7.15
CA VAL A 129 -9.61 8.72 7.46
C VAL A 129 -8.53 8.87 6.39
N TYR A 130 -7.35 9.32 6.80
CA TYR A 130 -6.12 9.04 6.08
C TYR A 130 -5.44 7.86 6.80
N VAL A 131 -5.07 6.81 6.09
CA VAL A 131 -4.40 5.63 6.66
C VAL A 131 -3.10 5.37 5.91
N GLU A 132 -1.99 5.16 6.62
CA GLU A 132 -0.72 4.80 5.99
C GLU A 132 -0.77 3.43 5.32
N LYS A 133 0.10 3.25 4.33
CA LYS A 133 0.37 1.92 3.75
C LYS A 133 1.31 1.12 4.65
N PRO A 134 1.31 -0.22 4.56
CA PRO A 134 0.37 -1.05 3.82
C PRO A 134 -1.02 -1.01 4.46
N LEU A 135 -2.06 -1.17 3.66
CA LEU A 135 -3.45 -1.00 4.09
C LEU A 135 -3.87 -1.98 5.21
N CYS A 136 -3.37 -3.22 5.13
CA CYS A 136 -3.80 -4.35 5.96
C CYS A 136 -2.72 -5.44 6.00
N LEU A 137 -2.84 -6.38 6.95
CA LEU A 137 -2.00 -7.59 7.02
C LEU A 137 -2.60 -8.75 6.21
N THR A 138 -3.93 -8.84 6.14
CA THR A 138 -4.62 -9.92 5.43
C THR A 138 -5.61 -9.40 4.39
N PHE A 139 -6.00 -10.25 3.45
CA PHE A 139 -6.99 -9.90 2.42
C PHE A 139 -8.37 -9.66 3.06
N TRP A 140 -8.69 -10.45 4.08
CA TRP A 140 -9.93 -10.28 4.83
C TRP A 140 -9.99 -8.89 5.46
N GLU A 141 -8.96 -8.44 6.18
CA GLU A 141 -8.89 -7.08 6.73
C GLU A 141 -9.04 -5.99 5.66
N GLY A 142 -8.36 -6.15 4.52
CA GLY A 142 -8.46 -5.20 3.40
C GLY A 142 -9.89 -5.10 2.87
N THR A 143 -10.58 -6.23 2.79
CA THR A 143 -11.99 -6.31 2.37
C THR A 143 -12.90 -5.63 3.39
N GLN A 144 -12.69 -5.85 4.69
CA GLN A 144 -13.46 -5.19 5.74
C GLN A 144 -13.29 -3.67 5.70
N LEU A 145 -12.06 -3.20 5.53
CA LEU A 145 -11.77 -1.77 5.45
C LEU A 145 -12.37 -1.14 4.18
N PHE A 146 -12.27 -1.81 3.03
CA PHE A 146 -12.90 -1.35 1.80
C PHE A 146 -14.43 -1.27 1.95
N ASN A 147 -15.07 -2.31 2.50
CA ASN A 147 -16.51 -2.32 2.72
C ASN A 147 -16.94 -1.21 3.69
N ALA A 148 -16.20 -1.00 4.77
CA ALA A 148 -16.46 0.10 5.70
C ALA A 148 -16.43 1.48 5.02
N SER A 149 -15.47 1.71 4.12
CA SER A 149 -15.42 2.97 3.35
C SER A 149 -16.69 3.22 2.53
N ARG A 150 -17.27 2.16 1.94
CA ARG A 150 -18.48 2.24 1.13
C ARG A 150 -19.74 2.37 1.99
N LYS A 151 -19.76 1.68 3.13
CA LYS A 151 -20.87 1.72 4.10
C LYS A 151 -21.01 3.08 4.76
N TYR A 152 -19.91 3.63 5.29
CA TYR A 152 -19.93 4.89 6.05
C TYR A 152 -19.78 6.13 5.18
N ARG A 153 -19.41 5.96 3.90
CA ARG A 153 -19.33 7.02 2.87
C ARG A 153 -18.46 8.21 3.31
N LYS A 154 -17.32 7.91 3.93
CA LYS A 154 -16.33 8.90 4.36
C LYS A 154 -15.23 9.06 3.30
N CYS A 155 -14.54 10.20 3.32
CA CYS A 155 -13.28 10.32 2.60
C CYS A 155 -12.24 9.41 3.26
N VAL A 156 -11.79 8.38 2.52
CA VAL A 156 -10.78 7.44 2.99
C VAL A 156 -9.60 7.43 2.01
N GLN A 157 -8.45 7.93 2.45
CA GLN A 157 -7.24 8.00 1.64
C GLN A 157 -6.14 7.09 2.17
N ILE A 158 -5.57 6.26 1.31
CA ILE A 158 -4.36 5.48 1.60
C ILE A 158 -3.11 6.33 1.38
N GLY A 159 -2.07 6.15 2.21
CA GLY A 159 -0.79 6.86 2.15
C GLY A 159 0.13 6.47 0.98
N THR A 160 -0.39 6.45 -0.25
CA THR A 160 0.37 6.24 -1.49
C THR A 160 0.69 7.60 -2.12
N GLN A 161 1.53 8.40 -1.46
CA GLN A 161 1.72 9.82 -1.80
C GLN A 161 2.29 10.06 -3.21
N MET A 162 2.97 9.07 -3.80
CA MET A 162 3.47 9.13 -5.19
C MET A 162 2.36 9.50 -6.17
N ARG A 163 1.15 8.97 -5.98
CA ARG A 163 -0.03 9.25 -6.81
C ARG A 163 -0.42 10.72 -6.90
N THR A 164 0.03 11.55 -5.95
CA THR A 164 -0.27 13.00 -5.97
C THR A 164 0.51 13.75 -7.03
N ASP A 165 1.65 13.23 -7.50
CA ASP A 165 2.38 13.79 -8.64
C ASP A 165 1.70 13.41 -9.96
N LYS A 166 0.48 13.94 -10.16
CA LYS A 166 -0.38 13.61 -11.30
C LYS A 166 0.29 13.88 -12.64
N ASN A 167 1.10 14.95 -12.72
CA ASN A 167 1.78 15.33 -13.95
C ASN A 167 2.86 14.33 -14.32
N SER A 168 3.71 13.92 -13.35
CA SER A 168 4.73 12.90 -13.59
C SER A 168 4.09 11.58 -14.04
N HIS A 169 3.04 11.12 -13.34
CA HIS A 169 2.32 9.91 -13.75
C HIS A 169 1.64 10.04 -15.12
N ALA A 170 1.02 11.17 -15.43
CA ALA A 170 0.39 11.40 -16.73
C ALA A 170 1.41 11.38 -17.88
N GLU A 171 2.58 11.99 -17.70
CA GLU A 171 3.65 11.99 -18.70
C GLU A 171 4.15 10.56 -18.99
N VAL A 172 4.36 9.75 -17.94
CA VAL A 172 4.77 8.34 -18.07
C VAL A 172 3.69 7.51 -18.78
N LYS A 173 2.42 7.68 -18.39
CA LYS A 173 1.30 6.94 -19.02
C LYS A 173 1.16 7.31 -20.50
N LYS A 174 1.24 8.60 -20.84
CA LYS A 174 1.22 9.07 -22.21
C LYS A 174 2.34 8.44 -23.03
N PHE A 175 3.56 8.44 -22.51
CA PHE A 175 4.71 7.85 -23.20
C PHE A 175 4.55 6.34 -23.44
N LEU A 176 4.15 5.59 -22.42
CA LEU A 176 4.03 4.13 -22.50
C LEU A 176 2.83 3.67 -23.35
N HIS A 177 1.69 4.37 -23.28
CA HIS A 177 0.42 3.88 -23.82
C HIS A 177 -0.13 4.66 -25.01
N GLU A 178 0.02 5.98 -25.03
CA GLU A 178 -0.50 6.82 -26.12
C GLU A 178 0.53 6.94 -27.25
N GLU A 179 1.77 7.32 -26.91
CA GLU A 179 2.86 7.47 -27.88
C GLU A 179 3.44 6.13 -28.31
N LYS A 180 3.46 5.14 -27.41
CA LYS A 180 4.05 3.80 -27.62
C LYS A 180 5.46 3.87 -28.24
N ALA A 181 6.26 4.86 -27.82
CA ALA A 181 7.55 5.15 -28.44
C ALA A 181 8.58 4.01 -28.30
N LEU A 182 8.39 3.12 -27.33
CA LEU A 182 9.19 1.90 -27.14
C LEU A 182 8.50 0.63 -27.64
N GLY A 183 7.35 0.71 -28.31
CA GLY A 183 6.56 -0.44 -28.74
C GLY A 183 5.80 -1.11 -27.61
N LYS A 184 5.45 -2.40 -27.80
CA LYS A 184 4.66 -3.16 -26.82
C LYS A 184 5.44 -3.42 -25.53
N ILE A 185 4.75 -3.30 -24.39
CA ILE A 185 5.28 -3.71 -23.07
C ILE A 185 5.38 -5.24 -23.01
N LEU A 186 6.56 -5.75 -22.67
CA LEU A 186 6.88 -7.17 -22.62
C LEU A 186 6.92 -7.70 -21.18
N SER A 187 7.50 -6.94 -20.24
CA SER A 187 7.58 -7.31 -18.83
C SER A 187 7.94 -6.10 -17.96
N VAL A 188 7.78 -6.24 -16.65
CA VAL A 188 8.16 -5.22 -15.67
C VAL A 188 9.04 -5.83 -14.59
N ARG A 189 10.09 -5.12 -14.21
CA ARG A 189 10.87 -5.40 -13.00
C ARG A 189 10.66 -4.30 -11.99
N VAL A 190 10.31 -4.65 -10.76
CA VAL A 190 10.15 -3.73 -9.65
C VAL A 190 11.24 -4.05 -8.62
N ASN A 191 12.03 -3.06 -8.24
CA ASN A 191 13.21 -3.24 -7.40
C ASN A 191 13.07 -2.54 -6.04
N ARG A 192 13.54 -3.22 -4.99
CA ARG A 192 13.84 -2.63 -3.69
C ARG A 192 15.09 -3.27 -3.06
N TYR A 193 16.25 -2.81 -3.47
CA TYR A 193 17.54 -3.15 -2.89
C TYR A 193 17.96 -2.05 -1.93
N ALA A 194 17.86 -2.31 -0.63
CA ALA A 194 18.47 -1.44 0.38
C ALA A 194 18.73 -2.19 1.67
N VAL A 195 19.89 -1.89 2.23
CA VAL A 195 20.38 -2.51 3.44
C VAL A 195 19.37 -2.41 4.58
N ARG A 196 19.08 -3.56 5.15
CA ARG A 196 18.26 -3.74 6.34
C ARG A 196 19.11 -4.42 7.40
N ARG A 197 19.41 -3.70 8.46
CA ARG A 197 20.14 -4.25 9.60
C ARG A 197 19.30 -5.33 10.31
N PRO A 198 19.94 -6.39 10.83
CA PRO A 198 19.27 -7.39 11.66
C PRO A 198 18.57 -6.75 12.86
N ILE A 199 17.46 -7.34 13.28
CA ILE A 199 16.69 -6.88 14.46
C ILE A 199 17.14 -7.53 15.78
N GLY A 200 18.24 -8.29 15.73
CA GLY A 200 18.79 -9.07 16.83
C GLY A 200 17.99 -10.33 17.16
N LEU A 201 18.61 -11.20 17.96
CA LEU A 201 18.01 -12.43 18.48
C LEU A 201 18.27 -12.53 19.98
N ARG A 202 17.29 -12.14 20.77
CA ARG A 202 17.37 -12.19 22.23
C ARG A 202 17.17 -13.62 22.73
N GLN A 203 17.84 -13.97 23.83
CA GLN A 203 17.61 -15.24 24.53
C GLN A 203 16.40 -15.18 25.46
N THR A 204 16.02 -13.98 25.91
CA THR A 204 14.86 -13.74 26.77
C THR A 204 13.91 -12.73 26.12
N PRO A 205 12.59 -12.88 26.33
CA PRO A 205 11.62 -11.92 25.80
C PRO A 205 11.93 -10.49 26.24
N LEU A 206 11.81 -9.55 25.31
CA LEU A 206 11.85 -8.12 25.56
C LEU A 206 10.57 -7.73 26.32
N LEU A 207 10.74 -7.09 27.47
CA LEU A 207 9.64 -6.50 28.22
C LEU A 207 9.34 -5.10 27.67
N PRO A 208 8.05 -4.73 27.54
CA PRO A 208 7.69 -3.37 27.16
C PRO A 208 8.17 -2.31 28.14
N GLN A 209 8.57 -1.15 27.61
CA GLN A 209 8.95 -0.02 28.45
C GLN A 209 7.75 0.53 29.23
N PRO A 210 7.92 1.06 30.46
CA PRO A 210 6.81 1.54 31.29
C PRO A 210 5.98 2.67 30.66
N GLU A 211 6.60 3.48 29.81
CA GLU A 211 5.95 4.61 29.12
C GLU A 211 4.97 4.16 28.03
N LEU A 212 5.04 2.89 27.62
CA LEU A 212 4.21 2.33 26.57
C LEU A 212 3.00 1.62 27.18
N ASN A 213 1.80 2.09 26.86
CA ASN A 213 0.61 1.29 27.03
C ASN A 213 0.63 0.13 26.02
N TYR A 214 1.21 -1.00 26.44
CA TYR A 214 1.46 -2.14 25.57
C TYR A 214 0.18 -2.83 25.09
N ASP A 215 -0.87 -2.83 25.90
CA ASP A 215 -2.18 -3.40 25.54
C ASP A 215 -2.81 -2.64 24.37
N LEU A 216 -2.79 -1.30 24.42
CA LEU A 216 -3.20 -0.46 23.30
C LEU A 216 -2.21 -0.54 22.12
N TRP A 217 -0.91 -0.68 22.37
CA TRP A 217 0.06 -0.84 21.28
C TRP A 217 -0.19 -2.11 20.48
N LEU A 218 -0.42 -3.26 21.16
CA LEU A 218 -0.73 -4.53 20.51
C LEU A 218 -2.05 -4.47 19.75
N GLY A 219 -3.08 -3.85 20.35
CA GLY A 219 -4.42 -3.82 19.76
C GLY A 219 -4.88 -5.19 19.27
N PRO A 220 -5.16 -5.36 17.95
CA PRO A 220 -5.63 -6.63 17.38
C PRO A 220 -4.55 -7.72 17.25
N ALA A 221 -3.26 -7.37 17.37
CA ALA A 221 -2.19 -8.36 17.33
C ALA A 221 -2.22 -9.26 18.57
N ARG A 222 -1.74 -10.49 18.42
CA ARG A 222 -1.64 -11.45 19.54
C ARG A 222 -0.56 -11.01 20.53
N ASP A 223 -0.79 -11.25 21.81
CA ASP A 223 0.24 -11.07 22.84
C ASP A 223 1.19 -12.28 22.81
N LEU A 224 2.36 -12.11 22.19
CA LEU A 224 3.37 -13.14 21.98
C LEU A 224 4.72 -12.65 22.53
N PRO A 225 5.55 -13.55 23.09
CA PRO A 225 6.89 -13.19 23.54
C PRO A 225 7.74 -12.54 22.43
N LEU A 226 8.43 -11.45 22.76
CA LEU A 226 9.21 -10.68 21.79
C LEU A 226 10.71 -10.98 21.87
N PHE A 227 11.29 -11.72 20.93
CA PHE A 227 12.73 -12.04 20.93
C PHE A 227 13.62 -11.09 20.12
N ARG A 228 13.10 -9.89 19.81
CA ARG A 228 13.77 -8.83 19.02
C ARG A 228 14.27 -7.68 19.89
N ASN A 229 15.21 -6.88 19.40
CA ASN A 229 15.88 -5.85 20.20
C ASN A 229 14.99 -4.65 20.56
N LYS A 230 14.06 -4.24 19.69
CA LYS A 230 13.22 -3.07 19.91
C LYS A 230 11.76 -3.41 19.69
N ILE A 231 10.84 -2.79 20.45
CA ILE A 231 9.39 -2.86 20.17
C ILE A 231 9.04 -2.07 18.91
N HIS A 232 9.62 -0.89 18.81
CA HIS A 232 9.33 0.03 17.73
C HIS A 232 10.19 -0.27 16.51
N TYR A 233 9.60 -0.09 15.33
CA TYR A 233 10.17 -0.39 14.01
C TYR A 233 10.37 -1.89 13.71
N ASP A 234 10.96 -2.68 14.61
CA ASP A 234 11.22 -4.10 14.35
C ASP A 234 9.92 -4.93 14.18
N TRP A 235 8.77 -4.38 14.58
CA TRP A 235 7.45 -4.96 14.42
C TRP A 235 7.09 -5.23 12.94
N HIS A 236 7.74 -4.55 11.99
CA HIS A 236 7.50 -4.75 10.55
C HIS A 236 7.79 -6.19 10.11
N PHE A 237 8.72 -6.87 10.79
CA PHE A 237 9.29 -8.15 10.36
C PHE A 237 8.70 -9.36 11.10
N MET A 238 7.59 -9.16 11.82
CA MET A 238 6.85 -10.21 12.51
C MET A 238 5.48 -10.36 11.85
N TRP A 239 5.07 -11.57 11.46
CA TRP A 239 3.76 -11.80 10.81
C TRP A 239 2.58 -11.37 11.68
N ASN A 240 2.77 -11.39 13.01
CA ASN A 240 1.76 -10.95 13.98
C ASN A 240 1.47 -9.44 13.93
N THR A 241 2.44 -8.61 13.52
CA THR A 241 2.32 -7.13 13.62
C THR A 241 2.63 -6.40 12.32
N GLY A 242 3.18 -7.09 11.31
CA GLY A 242 3.70 -6.54 10.06
C GLY A 242 3.75 -7.60 8.95
N ASN A 243 4.16 -7.17 7.76
CA ASN A 243 4.17 -7.96 6.53
C ASN A 243 5.48 -7.77 5.73
N GLY A 244 6.56 -7.45 6.43
CA GLY A 244 7.93 -7.40 5.90
C GLY A 244 8.17 -6.28 4.88
N GLU A 245 9.22 -6.45 4.08
CA GLU A 245 9.55 -5.49 3.01
C GLU A 245 8.48 -5.44 1.92
N THR A 246 7.79 -6.55 1.70
CA THR A 246 6.69 -6.67 0.73
C THR A 246 5.58 -5.67 1.03
N GLY A 247 5.11 -5.57 2.28
CA GLY A 247 4.14 -4.53 2.64
C GLY A 247 4.76 -3.18 2.96
N ASN A 248 5.99 -3.11 3.47
CA ASN A 248 6.64 -1.84 3.78
C ASN A 248 6.92 -1.01 2.51
N TRP A 249 7.65 -1.57 1.54
CA TRP A 249 8.03 -0.86 0.32
C TRP A 249 7.30 -1.37 -0.92
N GLY A 250 6.96 -2.66 -0.98
CA GLY A 250 6.20 -3.20 -2.11
C GLY A 250 4.83 -2.50 -2.26
N ALA A 251 4.20 -2.08 -1.16
CA ALA A 251 2.95 -1.30 -1.21
C ALA A 251 3.06 0.06 -1.93
N HIS A 252 4.26 0.64 -2.05
CA HIS A 252 4.48 1.82 -2.92
C HIS A 252 4.80 1.40 -4.34
N LEU A 253 5.79 0.52 -4.51
CA LEU A 253 6.38 0.24 -5.81
C LEU A 253 5.46 -0.58 -6.72
N LEU A 254 4.73 -1.53 -6.15
CA LEU A 254 3.71 -2.30 -6.88
C LEU A 254 2.50 -1.43 -7.20
N ASP A 255 2.18 -0.46 -6.35
CA ASP A 255 1.09 0.49 -6.57
C ASP A 255 1.38 1.43 -7.76
N ASP A 256 2.60 1.99 -7.82
CA ASP A 256 3.05 2.80 -8.96
C ASP A 256 3.09 1.98 -10.26
N CYS A 257 3.60 0.74 -10.19
CA CYS A 257 3.57 -0.19 -11.32
C CYS A 257 2.14 -0.42 -11.82
N ARG A 258 1.19 -0.71 -10.91
CA ARG A 258 -0.25 -0.81 -11.25
C ARG A 258 -0.79 0.46 -11.88
N ASN A 259 -0.42 1.61 -11.33
CA ASN A 259 -0.91 2.91 -11.75
C ASN A 259 -0.46 3.24 -13.17
N ASP A 260 0.83 3.08 -13.47
CA ASP A 260 1.44 3.57 -14.71
C ASP A 260 1.49 2.52 -15.81
N VAL A 261 1.85 1.29 -15.46
CA VAL A 261 2.03 0.22 -16.46
C VAL A 261 0.70 -0.42 -16.83
N PHE A 262 -0.23 -0.52 -15.87
CA PHE A 262 -1.52 -1.17 -16.07
C PHE A 262 -2.72 -0.22 -15.97
N LEU A 263 -2.48 1.10 -15.90
CA LEU A 263 -3.53 2.13 -15.84
C LEU A 263 -4.57 1.93 -14.71
N ASN A 264 -4.18 1.21 -13.64
CA ASN A 264 -5.06 0.68 -12.58
C ASN A 264 -6.17 -0.30 -13.05
N GLU A 265 -6.18 -0.74 -14.31
CA GLU A 265 -7.15 -1.69 -14.85
C GLU A 265 -6.93 -3.10 -14.27
N LEU A 266 -5.68 -3.44 -13.96
CA LEU A 266 -5.33 -4.70 -13.34
C LEU A 266 -5.45 -4.60 -11.82
N THR A 267 -6.49 -5.22 -11.26
CA THR A 267 -6.73 -5.23 -9.81
C THR A 267 -5.97 -6.32 -9.08
N LEU A 268 -5.74 -7.48 -9.70
CA LEU A 268 -4.95 -8.58 -9.14
C LEU A 268 -4.19 -9.36 -10.23
N PRO A 269 -3.06 -10.00 -9.88
CA PRO A 269 -2.40 -10.96 -10.75
C PRO A 269 -3.24 -12.25 -10.86
N LYS A 270 -3.14 -12.94 -12.00
CA LYS A 270 -3.78 -14.25 -12.25
C LYS A 270 -3.05 -15.39 -11.56
N ARG A 271 -1.72 -15.33 -11.53
CA ARG A 271 -0.88 -16.33 -10.86
C ARG A 271 0.28 -15.67 -10.16
N VAL A 272 0.76 -16.29 -9.09
CA VAL A 272 1.88 -15.80 -8.30
C VAL A 272 2.71 -16.95 -7.79
N PHE A 273 4.03 -16.78 -7.81
CA PHE A 273 4.93 -17.56 -6.97
C PHE A 273 6.04 -16.65 -6.44
N ALA A 274 6.64 -17.07 -5.34
CA ALA A 274 7.74 -16.37 -4.71
C ALA A 274 8.90 -17.31 -4.42
N CYS A 275 10.11 -16.79 -4.52
CA CYS A 275 11.31 -17.44 -4.03
C CYS A 275 12.17 -16.47 -3.23
N GLY A 276 12.75 -16.93 -2.14
CA GLY A 276 13.49 -16.04 -1.24
C GLY A 276 13.81 -16.67 0.10
N GLY A 277 14.32 -15.85 1.01
CA GLY A 277 14.67 -16.28 2.34
C GLY A 277 14.90 -15.12 3.30
N ARG A 278 15.16 -15.48 4.55
CA ARG A 278 15.72 -14.57 5.54
C ARG A 278 17.20 -14.89 5.70
N LEU A 279 18.02 -14.05 5.08
CA LEU A 279 19.41 -14.32 4.77
C LEU A 279 20.35 -13.40 5.54
N GLY A 280 21.63 -13.77 5.61
CA GLY A 280 22.66 -13.05 6.36
C GLY A 280 22.67 -13.43 7.84
N GLU A 281 22.84 -12.46 8.72
CA GLU A 281 22.87 -12.70 10.17
C GLU A 281 21.50 -13.19 10.67
N LYS A 282 21.51 -14.27 11.44
CA LYS A 282 20.30 -14.82 12.06
C LYS A 282 19.74 -13.84 13.09
N ASP A 283 18.49 -13.44 12.92
CA ASP A 283 17.77 -12.59 13.86
C ASP A 283 16.35 -13.13 14.16
N ALA A 284 15.56 -12.35 14.90
CA ALA A 284 14.22 -12.74 15.33
C ALA A 284 13.11 -12.53 14.28
N GLY A 285 13.41 -12.03 13.07
CA GLY A 285 12.36 -11.74 12.09
C GLY A 285 11.82 -12.99 11.41
N GLU A 286 10.55 -12.95 11.03
CA GLU A 286 9.81 -14.08 10.43
C GLU A 286 9.57 -13.89 8.93
N THR A 287 9.63 -12.64 8.46
CA THR A 287 9.42 -12.30 7.05
C THR A 287 10.73 -12.43 6.26
N PRO A 288 10.69 -12.71 4.95
CA PRO A 288 11.91 -12.71 4.14
C PRO A 288 12.51 -11.31 4.12
N ASN A 289 13.85 -11.24 4.07
CA ASN A 289 14.59 -9.99 3.84
C ASN A 289 15.16 -9.93 2.42
N THR A 290 15.18 -11.05 1.69
CA THR A 290 15.50 -11.11 0.27
C THR A 290 14.49 -12.02 -0.42
N MET A 291 13.77 -11.50 -1.40
CA MET A 291 12.73 -12.25 -2.11
C MET A 291 12.54 -11.72 -3.52
N PHE A 292 12.21 -12.63 -4.43
CA PHE A 292 11.50 -12.32 -5.65
C PHE A 292 10.11 -12.87 -5.64
N THR A 293 9.21 -12.12 -6.25
CA THR A 293 7.87 -12.57 -6.56
C THR A 293 7.62 -12.36 -8.03
N TYR A 294 7.21 -13.43 -8.69
CA TYR A 294 6.70 -13.39 -10.04
C TYR A 294 5.18 -13.26 -9.99
N PHE A 295 4.65 -12.33 -10.78
CA PHE A 295 3.23 -12.11 -10.98
C PHE A 295 2.88 -12.30 -12.45
N ASP A 296 2.08 -13.30 -12.76
CA ASP A 296 1.42 -13.42 -14.05
C ASP A 296 0.19 -12.50 -14.05
N THR A 297 0.21 -11.49 -14.90
CA THR A 297 -0.89 -10.53 -15.04
C THR A 297 -1.89 -10.91 -16.13
N GLY A 298 -1.59 -11.95 -16.93
CA GLY A 298 -2.26 -12.24 -18.19
C GLY A 298 -1.94 -11.25 -19.32
N SER A 299 -1.07 -10.28 -19.08
CA SER A 299 -0.55 -9.33 -20.08
C SER A 299 0.98 -9.30 -19.98
N ALA A 300 1.59 -8.23 -19.44
CA ALA A 300 3.01 -8.17 -19.16
C ALA A 300 3.30 -8.72 -17.74
N PRO A 301 4.11 -9.78 -17.57
CA PRO A 301 4.48 -10.27 -16.25
C PRO A 301 5.26 -9.22 -15.45
N VAL A 302 5.07 -9.23 -14.13
CA VAL A 302 5.77 -8.36 -13.19
C VAL A 302 6.64 -9.21 -12.29
N ILE A 303 7.92 -8.86 -12.15
CA ILE A 303 8.80 -9.46 -11.17
C ILE A 303 9.16 -8.39 -10.14
N PHE A 304 8.77 -8.62 -8.89
CA PHE A 304 9.13 -7.77 -7.77
C PHE A 304 10.27 -8.39 -6.98
N GLY A 305 11.41 -7.73 -6.96
CA GLY A 305 12.59 -8.13 -6.23
C GLY A 305 12.96 -7.16 -5.14
N PHE A 306 13.26 -7.68 -3.96
CA PHE A 306 13.87 -6.90 -2.90
C PHE A 306 15.00 -7.66 -2.20
N SER A 307 15.93 -6.89 -1.65
CA SER A 307 16.97 -7.41 -0.75
C SER A 307 17.34 -6.38 0.31
N GLY A 308 17.37 -6.87 1.54
CA GLY A 308 17.88 -6.19 2.73
C GLY A 308 19.37 -6.40 2.98
N LEU A 309 20.06 -7.16 2.14
CA LEU A 309 21.49 -7.44 2.34
C LEU A 309 22.36 -6.22 1.98
N GLU A 310 23.61 -6.25 2.43
CA GLU A 310 24.61 -5.28 1.99
C GLU A 310 24.70 -5.28 0.46
N ASN A 311 24.80 -4.09 -0.12
CA ASN A 311 24.89 -3.94 -1.57
C ASN A 311 26.34 -3.69 -2.01
N ARG A 312 27.30 -4.32 -1.33
CA ARG A 312 28.73 -4.22 -1.64
C ARG A 312 29.42 -5.57 -1.52
N ASP A 313 30.32 -5.86 -2.44
CA ASP A 313 31.21 -7.02 -2.36
C ASP A 313 32.32 -6.82 -1.31
N SER A 314 33.16 -7.84 -1.09
CA SER A 314 34.29 -7.80 -0.15
C SER A 314 35.34 -6.72 -0.47
N ARG A 315 35.30 -6.12 -1.66
CA ARG A 315 36.17 -5.03 -2.11
C ARG A 315 35.46 -3.68 -2.11
N GLY A 316 34.23 -3.60 -1.59
CA GLY A 316 33.43 -2.39 -1.48
C GLY A 316 32.72 -1.96 -2.77
N LYS A 317 32.76 -2.77 -3.84
CA LYS A 317 32.10 -2.47 -5.11
C LYS A 317 30.61 -2.83 -5.03
N THR A 318 29.76 -1.96 -5.57
CA THR A 318 28.31 -2.20 -5.62
C THR A 318 27.97 -3.49 -6.35
N CYS A 319 27.07 -4.28 -5.79
CA CYS A 319 26.65 -5.54 -6.39
C CYS A 319 25.90 -5.28 -7.70
N PRO A 320 26.14 -6.07 -8.77
CA PRO A 320 25.47 -5.85 -10.04
C PRO A 320 24.02 -6.35 -9.98
N PHE A 321 23.07 -5.48 -10.34
CA PHE A 321 21.70 -5.85 -10.71
C PHE A 321 21.15 -4.84 -11.70
N SER A 322 20.16 -5.26 -12.50
CA SER A 322 19.55 -4.38 -13.49
C SER A 322 18.66 -3.30 -12.86
N GLY A 323 18.83 -2.06 -13.33
CA GLY A 323 17.99 -0.90 -12.98
C GLY A 323 18.29 -0.29 -11.62
N PRO A 324 17.34 0.50 -11.07
CA PRO A 324 17.58 1.27 -9.86
C PRO A 324 17.48 0.41 -8.60
N ASP A 325 18.17 0.85 -7.54
CA ASP A 325 18.03 0.29 -6.18
C ASP A 325 16.59 0.32 -5.69
N SER A 326 15.80 1.30 -6.13
CA SER A 326 14.40 1.42 -5.78
C SER A 326 13.63 2.08 -6.93
N GLY A 327 12.54 1.47 -7.38
CA GLY A 327 11.80 1.90 -8.56
C GLY A 327 11.39 0.72 -9.44
N TYR A 328 11.08 0.98 -10.71
CA TYR A 328 10.76 -0.08 -11.67
C TYR A 328 11.33 0.18 -13.07
N ILE A 329 11.43 -0.90 -13.84
CA ILE A 329 11.86 -0.95 -15.23
C ILE A 329 10.73 -1.57 -16.05
N VAL A 330 10.35 -0.92 -17.14
CA VAL A 330 9.41 -1.45 -18.13
C VAL A 330 10.21 -1.86 -19.35
N TYR A 331 10.22 -3.15 -19.65
CA TYR A 331 10.85 -3.71 -20.84
C TYR A 331 9.84 -3.72 -21.98
N CYS A 332 10.21 -3.13 -23.11
CA CYS A 332 9.39 -3.02 -24.31
C CYS A 332 10.15 -3.56 -25.54
N GLU A 333 9.49 -3.71 -26.68
CA GLU A 333 10.11 -4.20 -27.93
C GLU A 333 11.29 -3.34 -28.41
N GLY A 334 11.15 -2.02 -28.29
CA GLY A 334 12.11 -1.03 -28.78
C GLY A 334 13.12 -0.53 -27.74
N GLY A 335 13.05 -1.02 -26.49
CA GLY A 335 13.95 -0.58 -25.43
C GLY A 335 13.35 -0.68 -24.03
N THR A 336 13.82 0.19 -23.13
CA THR A 336 13.43 0.18 -21.72
C THR A 336 13.04 1.56 -21.21
N PHE A 337 12.04 1.61 -20.33
CA PHE A 337 11.76 2.78 -19.52
C PHE A 337 12.12 2.48 -18.07
N VAL A 338 12.84 3.39 -17.42
CA VAL A 338 13.33 3.25 -16.04
C VAL A 338 12.78 4.39 -15.19
N ARG A 339 12.05 4.03 -14.12
CA ARG A 339 11.51 4.96 -13.12
C ARG A 339 12.14 4.70 -11.74
N PRO A 340 13.23 5.41 -11.40
CA PRO A 340 13.78 5.41 -10.04
C PRO A 340 13.01 6.38 -9.14
N TRP A 341 13.42 6.48 -7.88
CA TRP A 341 13.13 7.66 -7.06
C TRP A 341 13.95 8.85 -7.57
N GLY A 342 13.35 9.67 -8.44
CA GLY A 342 14.00 10.82 -9.06
C GLY A 342 13.69 10.91 -10.54
N THR A 343 14.70 11.25 -11.34
CA THR A 343 14.56 11.44 -12.80
C THR A 343 14.33 10.10 -13.50
N SER A 344 13.23 10.01 -14.25
CA SER A 344 12.95 8.83 -15.09
C SER A 344 13.51 9.02 -16.50
N ALA A 345 13.81 7.92 -17.19
CA ALA A 345 14.36 7.96 -18.54
C ALA A 345 13.96 6.75 -19.37
N ALA A 346 13.88 6.95 -20.69
CA ALA A 346 13.71 5.91 -21.68
C ALA A 346 14.98 5.72 -22.50
N PHE A 347 15.28 4.47 -22.84
CA PHE A 347 16.47 4.04 -23.56
C PHE A 347 16.07 3.11 -24.70
N ASP A 348 16.75 3.19 -25.84
CA ASP A 348 16.59 2.21 -26.92
C ASP A 348 17.33 0.88 -26.62
N ASN A 349 17.20 -0.10 -27.50
CA ASN A 349 17.86 -1.41 -27.38
C ASN A 349 19.40 -1.35 -27.39
N THR A 350 20.01 -0.22 -27.78
CA THR A 350 21.47 -0.02 -27.70
C THR A 350 21.90 0.58 -26.35
N GLY A 351 20.94 0.93 -25.49
CA GLY A 351 21.18 1.63 -24.22
C GLY A 351 21.32 3.15 -24.37
N LYS A 352 21.06 3.70 -25.56
CA LYS A 352 21.09 5.15 -25.77
C LYS A 352 19.82 5.76 -25.18
N LYS A 353 19.98 6.78 -24.33
CA LYS A 353 18.86 7.54 -23.77
C LYS A 353 18.13 8.29 -24.88
N ILE A 354 16.83 8.04 -25.03
CA ILE A 354 15.97 8.66 -26.04
C ILE A 354 15.07 9.75 -25.45
N ARG A 355 14.76 9.67 -24.15
CA ARG A 355 13.96 10.66 -23.45
C ARG A 355 14.27 10.68 -21.95
N GLU A 356 14.19 11.85 -21.36
CA GLU A 356 14.24 12.09 -19.92
C GLU A 356 12.94 12.75 -19.48
N PHE A 357 12.49 12.44 -18.27
CA PHE A 357 11.21 12.89 -17.71
C PHE A 357 11.45 13.65 -16.41
N ALA A 358 10.50 14.50 -16.02
CA ALA A 358 10.59 15.26 -14.78
C ALA A 358 10.77 14.34 -13.56
N ALA A 359 11.61 14.77 -12.62
CA ALA A 359 11.84 14.02 -11.39
C ALA A 359 10.60 14.02 -10.49
N SER A 360 10.26 12.86 -9.95
CA SER A 360 9.24 12.75 -8.90
C SER A 360 9.81 13.16 -7.54
N ASP A 361 9.14 14.05 -6.79
CA ASP A 361 9.55 14.45 -5.44
C ASP A 361 8.65 13.83 -4.37
N TYR A 362 9.20 12.88 -3.61
CA TYR A 362 8.52 12.23 -2.48
C TYR A 362 8.06 13.18 -1.37
N ARG A 363 8.89 14.16 -1.00
CA ARG A 363 8.60 15.04 0.13
C ARG A 363 7.52 16.04 -0.22
N LYS A 364 7.55 16.55 -1.47
CA LYS A 364 6.43 17.31 -2.04
C LYS A 364 5.16 16.47 -2.07
N GLY A 365 5.29 15.19 -2.43
CA GLY A 365 4.22 14.20 -2.39
C GLY A 365 3.49 14.14 -1.05
N THR A 366 4.19 14.00 0.10
CA THR A 366 3.49 13.89 1.40
C THR A 366 2.66 15.15 1.74
N TYR A 367 3.21 16.35 1.55
CA TYR A 367 2.47 17.59 1.85
C TYR A 367 1.22 17.71 0.98
N GLU A 368 1.38 17.56 -0.34
CA GLU A 368 0.28 17.72 -1.28
C GLU A 368 -0.77 16.61 -1.10
N HIS A 369 -0.35 15.41 -0.72
CA HIS A 369 -1.24 14.29 -0.52
C HIS A 369 -2.13 14.47 0.72
N ILE A 370 -1.56 14.89 1.85
CA ILE A 370 -2.35 15.21 3.06
C ILE A 370 -3.22 16.43 2.81
N PHE A 371 -2.73 17.44 2.08
CA PHE A 371 -3.54 18.61 1.74
C PHE A 371 -4.74 18.23 0.86
N ASN A 372 -4.55 17.39 -0.15
CA ASN A 372 -5.63 16.86 -0.98
C ASN A 372 -6.66 16.09 -0.16
N PHE A 373 -6.23 15.28 0.83
CA PHE A 373 -7.15 14.63 1.75
C PHE A 373 -7.98 15.66 2.52
N THR A 374 -7.34 16.65 3.15
CA THR A 374 -8.06 17.64 3.96
C THR A 374 -9.01 18.50 3.11
N GLU A 375 -8.66 18.83 1.87
CA GLU A 375 -9.58 19.53 0.96
C GLU A 375 -10.75 18.64 0.58
N SER A 376 -10.52 17.36 0.29
CA SER A 376 -11.60 16.41 -0.01
C SER A 376 -12.57 16.26 1.17
N VAL A 377 -12.04 16.21 2.41
CA VAL A 377 -12.86 16.23 3.63
C VAL A 377 -13.65 17.52 3.76
N ARG A 378 -13.02 18.66 3.49
CA ARG A 378 -13.65 19.97 3.61
C ARG A 378 -14.87 20.10 2.71
N PHE A 379 -14.82 19.53 1.51
CA PHE A 379 -15.92 19.51 0.55
C PHE A 379 -16.82 18.27 0.66
N ASP A 380 -16.53 17.35 1.60
CA ASP A 380 -17.17 16.04 1.72
C ASP A 380 -17.24 15.29 0.36
N ASP A 381 -16.16 15.38 -0.41
CA ASP A 381 -16.07 14.84 -1.77
C ASP A 381 -14.97 13.77 -1.87
N PRO A 382 -15.30 12.49 -1.70
CA PRO A 382 -14.32 11.41 -1.83
C PRO A 382 -13.81 11.21 -3.26
N SER A 383 -14.46 11.77 -4.30
CA SER A 383 -14.01 11.64 -5.69
C SER A 383 -12.76 12.45 -6.00
N ASN A 384 -12.45 13.45 -5.15
CA ASN A 384 -11.27 14.31 -5.29
C ASN A 384 -9.99 13.67 -4.69
N LEU A 385 -10.09 12.52 -4.03
CA LEU A 385 -8.95 11.86 -3.39
C LEU A 385 -7.94 11.32 -4.42
N ASN A 386 -6.68 11.70 -4.26
CA ASN A 386 -5.58 11.20 -5.09
C ASN A 386 -5.22 9.74 -4.76
N GLY A 387 -5.42 9.34 -3.50
CA GLY A 387 -5.18 7.98 -3.01
C GLY A 387 -6.45 7.35 -2.47
N GLU A 388 -7.57 7.41 -3.19
CA GLU A 388 -8.81 6.76 -2.75
C GLU A 388 -8.57 5.29 -2.36
N ILE A 389 -9.24 4.84 -1.30
CA ILE A 389 -8.95 3.57 -0.64
C ILE A 389 -8.98 2.34 -1.56
N LYS A 390 -9.74 2.36 -2.66
CA LYS A 390 -9.78 1.28 -3.66
C LYS A 390 -8.39 1.02 -4.24
N TYR A 391 -7.57 2.05 -4.45
CA TYR A 391 -6.23 1.86 -4.98
C TYR A 391 -5.36 1.06 -4.02
N GLY A 392 -5.39 1.41 -2.73
CA GLY A 392 -4.70 0.69 -1.66
C GLY A 392 -5.26 -0.72 -1.47
N PHE A 393 -6.58 -0.88 -1.58
CA PHE A 393 -7.25 -2.18 -1.50
C PHE A 393 -6.76 -3.10 -2.61
N ASP A 394 -6.84 -2.68 -3.87
CA ASP A 394 -6.37 -3.49 -5.01
C ASP A 394 -4.86 -3.77 -4.93
N SER A 395 -4.03 -2.78 -4.54
CA SER A 395 -2.58 -2.98 -4.32
C SER A 395 -2.28 -3.98 -3.20
N SER A 396 -3.17 -4.09 -2.19
CA SER A 396 -3.00 -5.05 -1.11
C SER A 396 -3.03 -6.50 -1.55
N PHE A 397 -3.76 -6.82 -2.62
CA PHE A 397 -3.79 -8.17 -3.17
C PHE A 397 -2.41 -8.59 -3.69
N TRP A 398 -1.62 -7.66 -4.22
CA TRP A 398 -0.31 -7.97 -4.78
C TRP A 398 0.73 -8.28 -3.71
N TYR A 399 0.90 -7.39 -2.74
CA TYR A 399 1.94 -7.59 -1.72
C TYR A 399 1.55 -8.68 -0.71
N ASN A 400 0.25 -8.88 -0.42
CA ASN A 400 -0.17 -9.94 0.46
C ASN A 400 -0.19 -11.31 -0.25
N SER A 401 -0.45 -11.38 -1.57
CA SER A 401 -0.33 -12.66 -2.31
C SER A 401 1.12 -13.13 -2.41
N ALA A 402 2.06 -12.19 -2.57
CA ALA A 402 3.50 -12.47 -2.54
C ALA A 402 3.93 -13.12 -1.21
N ASN A 403 3.52 -12.51 -0.09
CA ASN A 403 3.79 -13.07 1.24
C ASN A 403 3.07 -14.41 1.45
N THR A 404 1.84 -14.56 0.97
CA THR A 404 1.09 -15.82 1.05
C THR A 404 1.83 -16.93 0.30
N ALA A 405 2.24 -16.68 -0.94
CA ALA A 405 3.03 -17.61 -1.73
C ALA A 405 4.31 -18.02 -0.99
N TRP A 406 5.09 -17.07 -0.49
CA TRP A 406 6.33 -17.38 0.22
C TRP A 406 6.10 -18.19 1.51
N ARG A 407 5.00 -17.99 2.22
CA ARG A 407 4.67 -18.78 3.42
C ARG A 407 4.32 -20.25 3.13
N LEU A 408 4.01 -20.57 1.86
CA LEU A 408 3.84 -21.93 1.37
C LEU A 408 5.13 -22.46 0.71
N ALA A 409 6.23 -21.71 0.76
CA ALA A 409 7.47 -22.08 0.10
C ALA A 409 8.15 -23.29 0.75
N LYS A 410 8.64 -24.17 -0.12
CA LYS A 410 9.37 -25.38 0.22
C LYS A 410 10.80 -25.27 -0.32
N GLU A 411 11.53 -26.37 -0.31
CA GLU A 411 12.89 -26.43 -0.84
C GLU A 411 12.98 -25.85 -2.27
N TRP A 412 13.98 -25.00 -2.48
CA TRP A 412 14.23 -24.37 -3.76
C TRP A 412 14.65 -25.39 -4.84
N SER A 413 14.20 -25.16 -6.07
CA SER A 413 14.72 -25.83 -7.25
C SER A 413 14.69 -24.85 -8.43
N ARG A 414 15.86 -24.58 -9.01
CA ARG A 414 15.97 -23.72 -10.19
C ARG A 414 15.23 -24.31 -11.38
N GLU A 415 15.31 -25.62 -11.59
CA GLU A 415 14.60 -26.32 -12.65
C GLU A 415 13.09 -26.09 -12.54
N LYS A 416 12.51 -26.31 -11.35
CA LYS A 416 11.09 -26.05 -11.10
C LYS A 416 10.73 -24.58 -11.29
N ALA A 417 11.54 -23.65 -10.79
CA ALA A 417 11.29 -22.21 -10.97
C ALA A 417 11.27 -21.81 -12.46
N MET A 418 12.18 -22.37 -13.26
CA MET A 418 12.22 -22.14 -14.71
C MET A 418 11.04 -22.79 -15.42
N GLU A 419 10.66 -24.01 -15.03
CA GLU A 419 9.48 -24.70 -15.58
C GLU A 419 8.19 -23.92 -15.32
N MET A 420 8.01 -23.44 -14.09
CA MET A 420 6.87 -22.59 -13.67
C MET A 420 6.76 -21.30 -14.48
N ALA A 421 7.86 -20.85 -15.07
CA ALA A 421 7.98 -19.56 -15.74
C ALA A 421 8.30 -19.67 -17.24
N LYS A 422 8.22 -20.87 -17.83
CA LYS A 422 8.68 -21.14 -19.20
C LYS A 422 8.08 -20.19 -20.26
N ASP A 423 6.88 -19.67 -20.01
CA ASP A 423 6.15 -18.80 -20.94
C ASP A 423 6.38 -17.29 -20.71
N THR A 424 7.38 -16.91 -19.90
CA THR A 424 7.45 -15.55 -19.30
C THR A 424 8.73 -14.76 -19.61
N GLY A 425 9.67 -15.39 -20.32
CA GLY A 425 10.77 -14.75 -21.07
C GLY A 425 11.92 -14.11 -20.27
N LYS A 426 11.70 -13.55 -19.07
CA LYS A 426 12.71 -12.77 -18.34
C LYS A 426 13.09 -13.28 -16.96
N LEU A 427 12.43 -14.31 -16.44
CA LEU A 427 12.75 -14.82 -15.10
C LEU A 427 14.18 -15.37 -15.00
N GLY A 428 14.66 -16.10 -16.01
CA GLY A 428 16.01 -16.68 -16.00
C GLY A 428 17.09 -15.64 -15.78
N GLU A 429 17.06 -14.55 -16.57
CA GLU A 429 17.97 -13.40 -16.43
C GLU A 429 17.91 -12.80 -15.02
N MET A 430 16.72 -12.69 -14.43
CA MET A 430 16.57 -12.13 -13.08
C MET A 430 17.05 -13.06 -11.97
N LEU A 431 16.87 -14.38 -12.12
CA LEU A 431 17.44 -15.38 -11.22
C LEU A 431 18.97 -15.38 -11.30
N ASP A 432 19.54 -15.14 -12.49
CA ASP A 432 20.99 -14.98 -12.66
C ASP A 432 21.50 -13.69 -12.03
N ASP A 433 20.80 -12.56 -12.22
CA ASP A 433 21.11 -11.30 -11.52
C ASP A 433 21.15 -11.49 -10.00
N MET A 434 20.20 -12.24 -9.43
CA MET A 434 20.19 -12.49 -7.99
C MET A 434 21.22 -13.47 -7.54
N LYS A 435 21.49 -14.53 -8.32
CA LYS A 435 22.61 -15.40 -8.03
C LYS A 435 23.89 -14.58 -7.94
N ASN A 436 24.15 -13.71 -8.94
CA ASN A 436 25.30 -12.82 -8.94
C ASN A 436 25.31 -11.89 -7.73
N TYR A 437 24.16 -11.30 -7.39
CA TYR A 437 24.00 -10.46 -6.21
C TYR A 437 24.33 -11.21 -4.91
N LEU A 438 23.78 -12.41 -4.70
CA LEU A 438 23.99 -13.22 -3.50
C LEU A 438 25.42 -13.77 -3.40
N ASP A 439 26.04 -14.13 -4.54
CA ASP A 439 27.42 -14.59 -4.59
C ASP A 439 28.38 -13.52 -4.05
N THR A 440 28.10 -12.22 -4.28
CA THR A 440 28.90 -11.13 -3.66
C THR A 440 28.84 -11.11 -2.13
N GLN A 441 27.79 -11.70 -1.55
CA GLN A 441 27.55 -11.81 -0.11
C GLN A 441 28.00 -13.17 0.45
N ASN A 442 28.64 -14.01 -0.37
CA ASN A 442 28.97 -15.41 -0.05
C ASN A 442 27.73 -16.25 0.34
N ILE A 443 26.57 -15.94 -0.24
CA ILE A 443 25.32 -16.66 0.00
C ILE A 443 24.98 -17.46 -1.24
N SER A 444 24.80 -18.77 -1.07
CA SER A 444 24.39 -19.65 -2.16
C SER A 444 22.87 -19.61 -2.30
N LEU A 445 22.39 -19.17 -3.47
CA LEU A 445 20.96 -19.19 -3.80
C LEU A 445 20.38 -20.60 -3.56
N ASP A 446 21.03 -21.63 -4.12
CA ASP A 446 20.51 -23.01 -4.09
C ASP A 446 20.42 -23.62 -2.69
N LYS A 447 21.18 -23.11 -1.71
CA LYS A 447 21.16 -23.59 -0.33
C LYS A 447 20.28 -22.78 0.61
N SER A 448 19.93 -21.55 0.23
CA SER A 448 19.35 -20.56 1.16
C SER A 448 17.97 -20.08 0.75
N PHE A 449 17.55 -20.31 -0.48
CA PHE A 449 16.22 -19.93 -0.94
C PHE A 449 15.21 -21.05 -0.68
N THR A 450 13.97 -20.64 -0.55
CA THR A 450 12.79 -21.49 -0.72
C THR A 450 12.05 -21.09 -2.00
N LEU A 451 11.21 -21.99 -2.52
CA LEU A 451 10.36 -21.76 -3.68
C LEU A 451 8.91 -22.14 -3.33
N SER A 452 7.98 -21.21 -3.57
CA SER A 452 6.55 -21.50 -3.44
C SER A 452 6.01 -22.32 -4.60
N PRO A 453 4.89 -23.04 -4.42
CA PRO A 453 4.08 -23.47 -5.56
C PRO A 453 3.60 -22.26 -6.38
N MET A 454 3.17 -22.52 -7.62
CA MET A 454 2.46 -21.53 -8.43
C MET A 454 1.03 -21.48 -7.92
N LEU A 455 0.64 -20.36 -7.32
CA LEU A 455 -0.72 -20.14 -6.87
C LEU A 455 -1.52 -19.43 -7.94
N THR A 456 -2.75 -19.88 -8.20
CA THR A 456 -3.68 -19.25 -9.15
C THR A 456 -4.75 -18.48 -8.39
N LEU A 457 -5.02 -17.25 -8.79
CA LEU A 457 -6.05 -16.40 -8.23
C LEU A 457 -7.19 -16.23 -9.23
N ASP A 458 -8.43 -16.35 -8.74
CA ASP A 458 -9.62 -15.96 -9.48
C ASP A 458 -9.91 -14.47 -9.24
N PRO A 459 -9.87 -13.61 -10.29
CA PRO A 459 -10.23 -12.19 -10.18
C PRO A 459 -11.64 -11.91 -9.70
N ALA A 460 -12.60 -12.79 -9.99
CA ALA A 460 -14.00 -12.56 -9.67
C ALA A 460 -14.26 -12.75 -8.18
N SER A 461 -13.82 -13.89 -7.63
CA SER A 461 -13.95 -14.17 -6.19
C SER A 461 -12.85 -13.53 -5.33
N ARG A 462 -11.73 -13.11 -5.95
CA ARG A 462 -10.49 -12.67 -5.28
C ARG A 462 -9.93 -13.73 -4.32
N ARG A 463 -10.03 -15.00 -4.71
CA ARG A 463 -9.58 -16.18 -3.94
C ARG A 463 -8.52 -16.95 -4.71
N PHE A 464 -7.67 -17.65 -3.98
CA PHE A 464 -6.86 -18.71 -4.60
C PHE A 464 -7.75 -19.88 -5.01
N ILE A 465 -7.43 -20.48 -6.15
CA ILE A 465 -8.12 -21.65 -6.72
C ILE A 465 -7.10 -22.71 -7.15
N GLY A 466 -7.55 -23.96 -7.25
CA GLY A 466 -6.71 -25.09 -7.66
C GLY A 466 -5.85 -25.65 -6.53
N GLU A 467 -4.69 -26.19 -6.88
CA GLU A 467 -3.78 -26.84 -5.94
C GLU A 467 -3.23 -25.83 -4.91
N ASN A 468 -3.13 -26.23 -3.64
CA ASN A 468 -2.69 -25.40 -2.51
C ASN A 468 -3.61 -24.20 -2.18
N ALA A 469 -4.79 -24.09 -2.82
CA ALA A 469 -5.71 -23.00 -2.60
C ALA A 469 -6.28 -22.95 -1.17
N GLU A 470 -6.55 -24.10 -0.56
CA GLU A 470 -7.07 -24.17 0.82
C GLU A 470 -6.08 -23.56 1.82
N GLU A 471 -4.82 -24.01 1.79
CA GLU A 471 -3.75 -23.49 2.65
C GLU A 471 -3.50 -21.99 2.41
N ALA A 472 -3.44 -21.58 1.13
CA ALA A 472 -3.22 -20.17 0.78
C ALA A 472 -4.38 -19.27 1.24
N ASN A 473 -5.63 -19.72 1.04
CA ASN A 473 -6.81 -18.99 1.47
C ASN A 473 -6.93 -18.94 3.00
N ALA A 474 -6.51 -19.99 3.73
CA ALA A 474 -6.47 -19.96 5.19
C ALA A 474 -5.54 -18.85 5.74
N LEU A 475 -4.43 -18.56 5.05
CA LEU A 475 -3.56 -17.44 5.39
C LEU A 475 -4.20 -16.07 5.10
N MET A 476 -4.96 -15.98 4.01
CA MET A 476 -5.69 -14.77 3.61
C MET A 476 -6.88 -14.45 4.51
N ASP A 477 -7.55 -15.49 5.00
CA ASP A 477 -8.75 -15.42 5.84
C ASP A 477 -8.43 -15.29 7.33
N ALA A 478 -7.13 -15.30 7.69
CA ALA A 478 -6.72 -15.04 9.05
C ALA A 478 -7.34 -13.70 9.51
N LYS A 479 -8.10 -13.77 10.61
CA LYS A 479 -8.77 -12.63 11.24
C LYS A 479 -7.98 -12.24 12.48
N PRO A 480 -7.09 -11.22 12.41
CA PRO A 480 -6.43 -10.70 13.60
C PRO A 480 -7.50 -10.16 14.57
N GLY A 481 -7.32 -10.44 15.85
CA GLY A 481 -8.26 -10.00 16.86
C GLY A 481 -7.83 -10.43 18.25
N ARG A 482 -7.97 -9.51 19.21
CA ARG A 482 -7.65 -9.77 20.62
C ARG A 482 -8.69 -9.13 21.52
N GLY A 483 -9.66 -9.91 21.98
CA GLY A 483 -10.75 -9.44 22.85
C GLY A 483 -11.47 -8.23 22.25
N ARG A 484 -11.37 -7.07 22.93
CA ARG A 484 -12.00 -5.81 22.48
C ARG A 484 -11.40 -5.22 21.20
N PHE A 485 -10.25 -5.72 20.75
CA PHE A 485 -9.59 -5.28 19.51
C PHE A 485 -9.88 -6.26 18.37
N THR A 486 -11.15 -6.60 18.17
CA THR A 486 -11.56 -7.47 17.06
C THR A 486 -11.95 -6.61 15.87
N VAL A 487 -11.38 -6.88 14.70
CA VAL A 487 -11.79 -6.23 13.45
C VAL A 487 -13.24 -6.65 13.15
N PRO A 488 -14.17 -5.69 12.98
CA PRO A 488 -15.56 -6.04 12.73
C PRO A 488 -15.74 -6.59 11.31
N GLU A 489 -16.68 -7.52 11.17
CA GLU A 489 -17.17 -7.93 9.85
C GLU A 489 -18.17 -6.90 9.33
N VAL A 490 -17.92 -6.41 8.12
CA VAL A 490 -18.61 -5.32 7.46
C VAL A 490 -19.04 -5.82 6.09
N THR A 491 -20.36 -5.95 5.91
CA THR A 491 -21.00 -6.36 4.67
C THR A 491 -21.57 -5.15 3.94
N LEU A 492 -21.53 -5.18 2.61
CA LEU A 492 -22.28 -4.26 1.77
C LEU A 492 -23.64 -4.89 1.53
N ASN A 493 -24.70 -4.25 2.03
CA ASN A 493 -26.07 -4.67 1.79
C ASN A 493 -26.54 -4.30 0.38
#